data_AF-A0A9W9HNY6-F1
#
_entry.id   AF-A0A9W9HNY6-F1
#
_cell.length_a   1.000
_cell.length_b   1.000
_cell.length_c   1.000
_cell.angle_alpha   90.00
_cell.angle_beta   90.00
_cell.angle_gamma   90.00
#
_symmetry.space_group_name_H-M   'P 1'
#
loop_
_entity.id
_entity.type
_entity.pdbx_description
1 polymer ?
#
loop_
_entity_poly.entity_id
_entity_poly.type
_entity_poly.pdbx_seq_one_letter_code
_entity_poly.pdbx_strand_id
1 'polypeptide(L)'
;MASLQLQGSSKSTAHQSRLISMLRENILRTDKENLLQNLIATMILYQYEVWTTDNRENIWASHLCGAKKIMHASAATLELFQHESSIIMDWIYYHEVISEFSLRHWAKASTTDSFCKGPMAARPKTAITDDSVIPSGITCPMDALELIQIICKRSSAYDDFDVPYDNRDMEQMRRLKHSIYETVGESGTFHEISREPLRREEMLTYLYRCAALIYLNRAVLRMPSTAFQHRRLVREGILLLKNLGFCETAWPLFLIACEAGEDDQRLQISEILSETTRQSRHRSNHIPLIQSMVEAIWNQNDLNLDSEIDYVRTLYTVVSTAPSLPLFA
;
A
#
# COMPACT_ATOMS: atom_id res chain seq x y z
N MET A 1 9.39 -6.86 -17.91
CA MET A 1 9.28 -7.71 -16.70
C MET A 1 10.12 -8.98 -16.79
N ALA A 2 9.80 -9.92 -17.68
CA ALA A 2 10.60 -11.16 -17.82
C ALA A 2 12.10 -10.91 -18.09
N SER A 3 12.43 -9.98 -19.01
CA SER A 3 13.82 -9.61 -19.27
C SER A 3 14.52 -9.00 -18.04
N LEU A 4 13.80 -8.25 -17.20
CA LEU A 4 14.38 -7.66 -15.99
C LEU A 4 14.68 -8.74 -14.95
N GLN A 5 13.73 -9.65 -14.74
CA GLN A 5 13.87 -10.76 -13.78
C GLN A 5 14.93 -11.79 -14.19
N LEU A 6 15.07 -12.05 -15.50
CA LEU A 6 15.97 -13.10 -16.01
C LEU A 6 17.34 -12.59 -16.45
N GLN A 7 17.42 -11.32 -16.88
CA GLN A 7 18.61 -10.80 -17.56
C GLN A 7 19.15 -9.48 -16.97
N GLY A 8 18.47 -8.93 -15.96
CA GLY A 8 18.87 -7.71 -15.26
C GLY A 8 18.56 -6.41 -16.01
N SER A 9 18.86 -5.28 -15.34
CA SER A 9 18.52 -3.91 -15.78
C SER A 9 19.09 -3.55 -17.16
N SER A 10 20.33 -3.90 -17.46
CA SER A 10 21.01 -3.44 -18.69
C SER A 10 20.33 -3.92 -19.98
N LYS A 11 19.75 -5.12 -19.98
CA LYS A 11 19.06 -5.69 -21.15
C LYS A 11 17.57 -5.33 -21.21
N SER A 12 16.98 -4.92 -20.08
CA SER A 12 15.57 -4.54 -20.03
C SER A 12 15.30 -3.11 -20.46
N THR A 13 16.30 -2.22 -20.46
CA THR A 13 16.20 -0.81 -20.89
C THR A 13 15.71 -0.68 -22.34
N ALA A 14 16.19 -1.53 -23.26
CA ALA A 14 15.74 -1.49 -24.66
C ALA A 14 14.24 -1.78 -24.78
N HIS A 15 13.71 -2.71 -23.97
CA HIS A 15 12.29 -3.01 -23.92
C HIS A 15 11.48 -1.85 -23.30
N GLN A 16 12.03 -1.20 -22.28
CA GLN A 16 11.43 0.00 -21.67
C GLN A 16 11.32 1.15 -22.68
N SER A 17 12.40 1.49 -23.39
CA SER A 17 12.38 2.56 -24.39
C SER A 17 11.39 2.27 -25.53
N ARG A 18 11.31 1.01 -25.97
CA ARG A 18 10.33 0.58 -26.96
C ARG A 18 8.90 0.74 -26.46
N LEU A 19 8.62 0.34 -25.21
CA LEU A 19 7.30 0.49 -24.61
C LEU A 19 6.88 1.96 -24.50
N ILE A 20 7.80 2.84 -24.11
CA ILE A 20 7.56 4.30 -24.08
C ILE A 20 7.24 4.85 -25.47
N SER A 21 7.97 4.41 -26.52
CA SER A 21 7.69 4.83 -27.90
C SER A 21 6.29 4.40 -28.35
N MET A 22 5.94 3.14 -28.12
CA MET A 22 4.63 2.60 -28.49
C MET A 22 3.49 3.30 -27.75
N LEU A 23 3.68 3.60 -26.45
CA LEU A 23 2.72 4.38 -25.68
C LEU A 23 2.52 5.77 -26.28
N ARG A 24 3.59 6.47 -26.65
CA ARG A 24 3.49 7.81 -27.25
C ARG A 24 2.71 7.81 -28.58
N GLU A 25 2.87 6.77 -29.38
CA GLU A 25 2.16 6.62 -30.66
C GLU A 25 0.67 6.30 -30.47
N ASN A 26 0.33 5.52 -29.44
CA ASN A 26 -1.03 5.02 -29.23
C ASN A 26 -1.84 5.78 -28.18
N ILE A 27 -1.26 6.76 -27.46
CA ILE A 27 -1.94 7.43 -26.33
C ILE A 27 -3.21 8.19 -26.71
N LEU A 28 -3.32 8.60 -27.98
CA LEU A 28 -4.50 9.30 -28.50
C LEU A 28 -5.59 8.35 -29.00
N ARG A 29 -5.31 7.05 -29.08
CA ARG A 29 -6.27 6.03 -29.52
C ARG A 29 -7.07 5.55 -28.30
N THR A 30 -8.36 5.86 -28.31
CA THR A 30 -9.28 5.61 -27.20
C THR A 30 -10.25 4.46 -27.46
N ASP A 31 -10.03 3.68 -28.54
CA ASP A 31 -10.75 2.42 -28.71
C ASP A 31 -10.35 1.42 -27.62
N LYS A 32 -11.25 0.46 -27.37
CA LYS A 32 -11.16 -0.48 -26.25
C LYS A 32 -9.80 -1.17 -26.15
N GLU A 33 -9.27 -1.68 -27.25
CA GLU A 33 -8.05 -2.48 -27.24
C GLU A 33 -6.83 -1.60 -26.93
N ASN A 34 -6.71 -0.45 -27.61
CA ASN A 34 -5.63 0.48 -27.36
C ASN A 34 -5.68 1.07 -25.94
N LEU A 35 -6.88 1.34 -25.42
CA LEU A 35 -7.05 1.84 -24.04
C LEU A 35 -6.52 0.85 -23.00
N LEU A 36 -6.93 -0.42 -23.06
CA LEU A 36 -6.46 -1.45 -22.13
C LEU A 36 -4.95 -1.68 -22.27
N GLN A 37 -4.44 -1.72 -23.51
CA GLN A 37 -3.00 -1.84 -23.77
C GLN A 37 -2.23 -0.65 -23.18
N ASN A 38 -2.74 0.58 -23.34
CA ASN A 38 -2.10 1.78 -22.81
C ASN A 38 -2.07 1.77 -21.27
N LEU A 39 -3.15 1.34 -20.61
CA LEU A 39 -3.19 1.22 -19.15
C LEU A 39 -2.24 0.14 -18.64
N ILE A 40 -2.27 -1.06 -19.23
CA ILE A 40 -1.38 -2.16 -18.88
C ILE A 40 0.09 -1.77 -19.11
N ALA A 41 0.41 -1.18 -20.26
CA ALA A 41 1.76 -0.72 -20.57
C ALA A 41 2.24 0.34 -19.58
N THR A 42 1.37 1.29 -19.19
CA THR A 42 1.70 2.31 -18.19
C THR A 42 1.94 1.69 -16.82
N MET A 43 1.12 0.73 -16.39
CA MET A 43 1.31 0.03 -15.11
C MET A 43 2.52 -0.92 -15.11
N ILE A 44 2.88 -1.49 -16.26
CA ILE A 44 4.13 -2.24 -16.40
C ILE A 44 5.35 -1.31 -16.31
N LEU A 45 5.29 -0.09 -16.87
CA LEU A 45 6.35 0.91 -16.70
C LEU A 45 6.46 1.34 -15.23
N TYR A 46 5.34 1.58 -14.57
CA TYR A 46 5.31 1.82 -13.12
C TYR A 46 6.05 0.70 -12.37
N GLN A 47 5.67 -0.56 -12.59
CA GLN A 47 6.27 -1.70 -11.90
C GLN A 47 7.75 -1.90 -12.25
N TYR A 48 8.13 -1.58 -13.49
CA TYR A 48 9.51 -1.62 -13.94
C TYR A 48 10.39 -0.61 -13.18
N GLU A 49 9.92 0.63 -13.04
CA GLU A 49 10.62 1.65 -12.27
C GLU A 49 10.81 1.17 -10.83
N VAL A 50 9.74 0.70 -10.19
CA VAL A 50 9.77 0.15 -8.81
C VAL A 50 10.82 -0.94 -8.61
N TRP A 51 11.11 -1.75 -9.63
CA TRP A 51 12.11 -2.82 -9.56
C TRP A 51 13.53 -2.38 -9.87
N THR A 52 13.71 -1.28 -10.61
CA THR A 52 15.02 -0.88 -11.13
C THR A 52 15.65 0.30 -10.41
N THR A 53 14.90 1.10 -9.66
CA THR A 53 15.43 2.40 -9.21
C THR A 53 16.55 2.29 -8.18
N ASP A 54 17.67 2.91 -8.54
CA ASP A 54 18.55 3.68 -7.65
C ASP A 54 17.88 5.06 -7.49
N ASN A 55 17.00 5.14 -6.49
CA ASN A 55 15.80 5.98 -6.42
C ASN A 55 16.09 7.50 -6.32
N ARG A 56 16.30 8.22 -7.44
CA ARG A 56 16.57 9.68 -7.41
C ARG A 56 15.44 10.59 -7.94
N GLU A 57 14.52 10.09 -8.77
CA GLU A 57 13.61 10.97 -9.53
C GLU A 57 12.09 10.67 -9.41
N ASN A 58 11.62 9.91 -8.41
CA ASN A 58 10.17 9.64 -8.18
C ASN A 58 9.39 9.22 -9.45
N ILE A 59 10.05 8.53 -10.38
CA ILE A 59 9.55 8.29 -11.75
C ILE A 59 8.30 7.40 -11.73
N TRP A 60 8.21 6.46 -10.80
CA TRP A 60 7.04 5.60 -10.63
C TRP A 60 5.75 6.42 -10.43
N ALA A 61 5.79 7.51 -9.67
CA ALA A 61 4.61 8.33 -9.38
C ALA A 61 4.10 9.03 -10.65
N SER A 62 4.99 9.33 -11.59
CA SER A 62 4.64 9.90 -12.90
C SER A 62 3.94 8.89 -13.79
N HIS A 63 4.34 7.61 -13.77
CA HIS A 63 3.62 6.54 -14.50
C HIS A 63 2.23 6.29 -13.91
N LEU A 64 2.11 6.23 -12.59
CA LEU A 64 0.80 6.08 -11.93
C LEU A 64 -0.12 7.26 -12.29
N CYS A 65 0.40 8.48 -12.26
CA CYS A 65 -0.35 9.65 -12.70
C CYS A 65 -0.68 9.64 -14.21
N GLY A 66 0.18 9.06 -15.04
CA GLY A 66 -0.09 8.82 -16.45
C GLY A 66 -1.30 7.92 -16.66
N ALA A 67 -1.42 6.84 -15.88
CA ALA A 67 -2.59 5.94 -15.93
C ALA A 67 -3.88 6.72 -15.60
N LYS A 68 -3.85 7.57 -14.57
CA LYS A 68 -4.96 8.47 -14.21
C LYS A 68 -5.37 9.38 -15.36
N LYS A 69 -4.41 9.97 -16.07
CA LYS A 69 -4.67 10.86 -17.21
C LYS A 69 -5.34 10.11 -18.36
N ILE A 70 -4.89 8.88 -18.66
CA ILE A 70 -5.50 8.01 -19.66
C ILE A 70 -6.94 7.65 -19.28
N MET A 71 -7.17 7.28 -18.02
CA MET A 71 -8.49 6.95 -17.51
C MET A 71 -9.45 8.12 -17.58
N HIS A 72 -9.01 9.31 -17.14
CA HIS A 72 -9.81 10.52 -17.20
C HIS A 72 -10.20 10.88 -18.64
N ALA A 73 -9.25 10.80 -19.58
CA ALA A 73 -9.50 11.08 -21.00
C ALA A 73 -10.45 10.07 -21.65
N SER A 74 -10.57 8.86 -21.11
CA SER A 74 -11.33 7.74 -21.69
C SER A 74 -12.46 7.25 -20.79
N ALA A 75 -12.97 8.10 -19.89
CA ALA A 75 -13.94 7.72 -18.87
C ALA A 75 -15.19 7.05 -19.46
N ALA A 76 -15.77 7.63 -20.51
CA ALA A 76 -16.95 7.07 -21.19
C ALA A 76 -16.68 5.67 -21.79
N THR A 77 -15.49 5.44 -22.37
CA THR A 77 -15.11 4.12 -22.89
C THR A 77 -14.92 3.11 -21.77
N LEU A 78 -14.30 3.51 -20.65
CA LEU A 78 -14.14 2.63 -19.48
C LEU A 78 -15.48 2.22 -18.88
N GLU A 79 -16.46 3.13 -18.87
CA GLU A 79 -17.82 2.83 -18.42
C GLU A 79 -18.52 1.76 -19.27
N LEU A 80 -18.26 1.72 -20.58
CA LEU A 80 -18.85 0.72 -21.48
C LEU A 80 -18.29 -0.70 -21.28
N PHE A 81 -17.05 -0.83 -20.77
CA PHE A 81 -16.35 -2.11 -20.66
C PHE A 81 -15.86 -2.40 -19.23
N GLN A 82 -16.56 -1.89 -18.21
CA GLN A 82 -16.18 -1.98 -16.78
C GLN A 82 -15.87 -3.41 -16.32
N HIS A 83 -16.59 -4.41 -16.81
CA HIS A 83 -16.35 -5.80 -16.42
C HIS A 83 -15.01 -6.32 -16.96
N GLU A 84 -14.67 -5.99 -18.20
CA GLU A 84 -13.44 -6.45 -18.85
C GLU A 84 -12.21 -5.68 -18.37
N SER A 85 -12.39 -4.44 -17.90
CA SER A 85 -11.33 -3.64 -17.30
C SER A 85 -11.19 -3.85 -15.78
N SER A 86 -12.09 -4.60 -15.13
CA SER A 86 -12.12 -4.76 -13.66
C SER A 86 -10.77 -5.10 -13.02
N ILE A 87 -10.06 -6.08 -13.57
CA ILE A 87 -8.76 -6.52 -13.03
C ILE A 87 -7.70 -5.41 -13.10
N ILE A 88 -7.58 -4.73 -14.24
CA ILE A 88 -6.61 -3.63 -14.39
C ILE A 88 -7.02 -2.43 -13.53
N MET A 89 -8.32 -2.17 -13.38
CA MET A 89 -8.85 -1.11 -12.52
C MET A 89 -8.59 -1.39 -11.05
N ASP A 90 -8.76 -2.64 -10.60
CA ASP A 90 -8.43 -3.05 -9.23
C ASP A 90 -6.93 -2.91 -8.98
N TRP A 91 -6.09 -3.28 -9.97
CA TRP A 91 -4.63 -3.13 -9.87
C TRP A 91 -4.23 -1.65 -9.72
N ILE A 92 -4.78 -0.77 -10.56
CA ILE A 92 -4.54 0.67 -10.47
C ILE A 92 -5.05 1.23 -9.15
N TYR A 93 -6.26 0.86 -8.72
CA TYR A 93 -6.88 1.34 -7.49
C TYR A 93 -6.05 1.01 -6.25
N TYR A 94 -5.55 -0.23 -6.16
CA TYR A 94 -4.64 -0.64 -5.09
C TYR A 94 -3.39 0.27 -5.03
N HIS A 95 -2.70 0.47 -6.15
CA HIS A 95 -1.50 1.29 -6.20
C HIS A 95 -1.79 2.77 -5.91
N GLU A 96 -2.91 3.31 -6.38
CA GLU A 96 -3.34 4.67 -6.04
C GLU A 96 -3.57 4.84 -4.54
N VAL A 97 -4.36 3.98 -3.92
CA VAL A 97 -4.69 4.08 -2.48
C VAL A 97 -3.45 3.96 -1.62
N ILE A 98 -2.56 3.02 -1.90
CA ILE A 98 -1.33 2.87 -1.11
C ILE A 98 -0.32 3.99 -1.39
N SER A 99 -0.32 4.57 -2.61
CA SER A 99 0.49 5.75 -2.90
C SER A 99 0.05 6.98 -2.09
N GLU A 100 -1.23 7.11 -1.76
CA GLU A 100 -1.74 8.18 -0.90
C GLU A 100 -1.17 8.09 0.52
N PHE A 101 -0.90 6.89 1.04
CA PHE A 101 -0.16 6.76 2.30
C PHE A 101 1.24 7.35 2.19
N SER A 102 1.94 7.04 1.09
CA SER A 102 3.30 7.54 0.84
C SER A 102 3.30 9.07 0.73
N LEU A 103 2.39 9.63 -0.06
CA LEU A 103 2.23 11.07 -0.26
C LEU A 103 1.81 11.77 1.03
N ARG A 104 0.93 11.17 1.82
CA ARG A 104 0.53 11.72 3.12
C ARG A 104 1.72 11.88 4.04
N HIS A 105 2.73 11.02 4.03
CA HIS A 105 3.86 11.16 4.96
C HIS A 105 5.09 11.82 4.31
N TRP A 106 4.94 12.44 3.14
CA TRP A 106 6.04 12.98 2.35
C TRP A 106 6.12 14.52 2.37
N ALA A 107 7.30 15.05 2.72
CA ALA A 107 7.49 16.49 2.84
C ALA A 107 7.26 17.28 1.56
N LYS A 108 7.54 16.69 0.39
CA LYS A 108 7.32 17.34 -0.92
C LYS A 108 5.96 16.99 -1.53
N ALA A 109 4.98 16.54 -0.74
CA ALA A 109 3.65 16.24 -1.25
C ALA A 109 2.97 17.45 -1.92
N SER A 110 3.30 18.68 -1.48
CA SER A 110 2.81 19.91 -2.11
C SER A 110 3.33 20.13 -3.54
N THR A 111 4.49 19.56 -3.90
CA THR A 111 5.05 19.65 -5.26
C THR A 111 4.49 18.59 -6.20
N THR A 112 3.70 17.65 -5.67
CA THR A 112 3.01 16.65 -6.49
C THR A 112 1.80 17.32 -7.15
N ASP A 113 1.68 17.19 -8.47
CA ASP A 113 0.53 17.65 -9.25
C ASP A 113 -0.77 17.19 -8.58
N SER A 114 -1.70 18.12 -8.35
CA SER A 114 -2.96 17.85 -7.66
C SER A 114 -3.79 16.79 -8.38
N PHE A 115 -3.67 16.69 -9.71
CA PHE A 115 -4.30 15.63 -10.50
C PHE A 115 -3.77 14.24 -10.12
N CYS A 116 -2.51 14.16 -9.69
CA CYS A 116 -1.88 12.90 -9.31
C CYS A 116 -2.27 12.46 -7.88
N LYS A 117 -2.91 13.32 -7.08
CA LYS A 117 -3.39 12.99 -5.71
C LYS A 117 -4.76 12.33 -5.73
N GLY A 118 -5.04 11.53 -4.71
CA GLY A 118 -6.27 10.76 -4.49
C GLY A 118 -6.48 9.65 -5.53
N PRO A 119 -7.20 8.57 -5.19
CA PRO A 119 -7.55 7.58 -6.18
C PRO A 119 -8.60 8.11 -7.18
N MET A 120 -8.40 7.81 -8.45
CA MET A 120 -9.37 8.03 -9.54
C MET A 120 -9.95 6.71 -10.05
N ALA A 121 -9.19 5.61 -9.90
CA ALA A 121 -9.76 4.29 -10.11
C ALA A 121 -10.86 4.06 -9.09
N ALA A 122 -11.95 3.49 -9.57
CA ALA A 122 -13.02 3.01 -8.73
C ALA A 122 -13.34 1.60 -9.16
N ARG A 123 -13.48 0.71 -8.18
CA ARG A 123 -14.01 -0.62 -8.44
C ARG A 123 -15.50 -0.48 -8.82
N PRO A 124 -15.97 -1.06 -9.93
CA PRO A 124 -17.38 -1.05 -10.27
C PRO A 124 -18.19 -1.72 -9.15
N LYS A 125 -19.14 -0.99 -8.54
CA LYS A 125 -19.99 -1.49 -7.43
C LYS A 125 -20.85 -2.70 -7.82
N THR A 126 -20.97 -2.97 -9.12
CA THR A 126 -21.83 -3.99 -9.74
C THR A 126 -21.06 -5.20 -10.25
N ALA A 127 -19.76 -5.31 -9.97
CA ALA A 127 -19.03 -6.56 -10.22
C ALA A 127 -19.51 -7.61 -9.22
N ILE A 128 -20.67 -8.22 -9.52
CA ILE A 128 -21.04 -9.55 -9.01
C ILE A 128 -19.97 -10.48 -9.60
N THR A 129 -18.84 -10.55 -8.91
CA THR A 129 -17.96 -11.69 -9.07
C THR A 129 -18.68 -12.79 -8.32
N ASP A 130 -19.20 -13.75 -9.08
CA ASP A 130 -19.54 -15.06 -8.54
C ASP A 130 -18.33 -15.47 -7.68
N ASP A 131 -18.51 -15.61 -6.36
CA ASP A 131 -17.47 -15.84 -5.33
C ASP A 131 -16.60 -17.10 -5.61
N SER A 132 -16.86 -17.78 -6.73
CA SER A 132 -16.35 -19.10 -7.09
C SER A 132 -15.30 -19.11 -8.21
N VAL A 133 -15.04 -18.03 -8.96
CA VAL A 133 -14.13 -18.12 -10.13
C VAL A 133 -13.22 -16.90 -10.28
N ILE A 134 -11.95 -17.11 -9.90
CA ILE A 134 -10.74 -16.27 -10.00
C ILE A 134 -10.35 -15.69 -8.64
N PRO A 135 -9.30 -16.24 -7.98
CA PRO A 135 -8.62 -15.54 -6.90
C PRO A 135 -8.14 -14.22 -7.52
N SER A 136 -8.77 -13.12 -7.11
CA SER A 136 -8.32 -11.79 -7.49
C SER A 136 -6.85 -11.71 -7.06
N GLY A 137 -5.91 -11.58 -8.00
CA GLY A 137 -4.47 -11.53 -7.74
C GLY A 137 -4.01 -10.29 -6.97
N ILE A 138 -4.94 -9.61 -6.29
CA ILE A 138 -4.74 -8.43 -5.46
C ILE A 138 -5.07 -8.89 -4.04
N THR A 139 -4.01 -9.13 -3.27
CA THR A 139 -4.06 -9.72 -1.93
C THR A 139 -4.57 -8.76 -0.84
N CYS A 140 -4.90 -7.51 -1.18
CA CYS A 140 -5.48 -6.55 -0.23
C CYS A 140 -7.01 -6.64 -0.27
N PRO A 141 -7.68 -6.92 0.87
CA PRO A 141 -9.13 -6.92 0.92
C PRO A 141 -9.68 -5.50 0.79
N MET A 142 -10.86 -5.38 0.16
CA MET A 142 -11.47 -4.09 -0.16
C MET A 142 -11.82 -3.26 1.07
N ASP A 143 -12.27 -3.92 2.14
CA ASP A 143 -12.60 -3.26 3.41
C ASP A 143 -11.39 -2.51 3.99
N ALA A 144 -10.21 -3.12 3.98
CA ALA A 144 -8.95 -2.53 4.40
C ALA A 144 -8.53 -1.41 3.44
N LEU A 145 -8.66 -1.61 2.14
CA LEU A 145 -8.26 -0.62 1.14
C LEU A 145 -9.12 0.65 1.21
N GLU A 146 -10.45 0.50 1.34
CA GLU A 146 -11.37 1.62 1.55
C GLU A 146 -11.06 2.36 2.86
N LEU A 147 -10.74 1.62 3.93
CA LEU A 147 -10.36 2.21 5.21
C LEU A 147 -9.07 3.04 5.07
N ILE A 148 -8.05 2.50 4.42
CA ILE A 148 -6.78 3.20 4.15
C ILE A 148 -7.05 4.45 3.32
N GLN A 149 -7.86 4.35 2.26
CA GLN A 149 -8.22 5.49 1.43
C GLN A 149 -8.81 6.62 2.27
N ILE A 150 -9.83 6.35 3.10
CA ILE A 150 -10.49 7.38 3.91
C ILE A 150 -9.51 8.02 4.88
N ILE A 151 -8.68 7.21 5.54
CA ILE A 151 -7.65 7.73 6.45
C ILE A 151 -6.73 8.67 5.65
N CYS A 152 -6.21 8.24 4.50
CA CYS A 152 -5.21 8.95 3.70
C CYS A 152 -5.73 10.12 2.84
N LYS A 153 -7.05 10.34 2.71
CA LYS A 153 -7.63 11.48 1.97
C LYS A 153 -7.08 12.86 2.36
N ARG A 154 -6.45 13.00 3.53
CA ARG A 154 -5.94 14.26 4.06
C ARG A 154 -4.55 14.59 3.54
N SER A 155 -4.38 15.84 3.13
CA SER A 155 -3.05 16.41 2.87
C SER A 155 -2.30 16.61 4.18
N SER A 156 -1.02 16.26 4.19
CA SER A 156 -0.10 16.46 5.33
C SER A 156 0.72 17.75 5.19
N ALA A 157 0.20 18.75 4.48
CA ALA A 157 0.82 20.06 4.59
C ALA A 157 0.77 20.47 6.07
N TYR A 158 1.93 20.84 6.61
CA TYR A 158 2.32 21.01 8.02
C TYR A 158 1.32 21.64 9.02
N ASP A 159 0.18 22.16 8.57
CA ASP A 159 -0.82 22.89 9.37
C ASP A 159 -2.12 22.11 9.67
N ASP A 160 -2.33 20.91 9.12
CA ASP A 160 -3.70 20.32 9.09
C ASP A 160 -3.89 18.96 9.80
N PHE A 161 -2.96 18.55 10.68
CA PHE A 161 -3.13 17.28 11.43
C PHE A 161 -4.31 17.31 12.43
N ASP A 162 -4.72 18.49 12.86
CA ASP A 162 -5.78 18.69 13.86
C ASP A 162 -7.15 18.99 13.26
N VAL A 163 -7.29 19.13 11.94
CA VAL A 163 -8.63 19.27 11.35
C VAL A 163 -9.43 17.99 11.61
N PRO A 164 -10.66 18.05 12.12
CA PRO A 164 -11.47 16.88 12.42
C PRO A 164 -12.00 16.22 11.13
N TYR A 165 -12.20 14.90 11.14
CA TYR A 165 -12.75 14.20 9.98
C TYR A 165 -14.23 14.58 9.90
N ASP A 166 -14.75 14.70 8.68
CA ASP A 166 -16.18 14.97 8.54
C ASP A 166 -17.00 13.78 9.09
N ASN A 167 -18.26 14.06 9.43
CA ASN A 167 -19.12 13.05 10.06
C ASN A 167 -19.36 11.82 9.17
N ARG A 168 -19.32 11.98 7.84
CA ARG A 168 -19.57 10.90 6.89
C ARG A 168 -18.36 9.97 6.82
N ASP A 169 -17.16 10.51 6.73
CA ASP A 169 -15.90 9.76 6.76
C ASP A 169 -15.75 9.05 8.11
N MET A 170 -16.07 9.72 9.23
CA MET A 170 -16.06 9.08 10.56
C MET A 170 -17.04 7.92 10.67
N GLU A 171 -18.25 8.07 10.14
CA GLU A 171 -19.25 7.01 10.13
C GLU A 171 -18.82 5.83 9.24
N GLN A 172 -18.26 6.11 8.07
CA GLN A 172 -17.73 5.07 7.18
C GLN A 172 -16.56 4.32 7.81
N MET A 173 -15.62 5.02 8.46
CA MET A 173 -14.52 4.40 9.20
C MET A 173 -15.04 3.49 10.33
N ARG A 174 -16.10 3.90 11.05
CA ARG A 174 -16.71 3.05 12.09
C ARG A 174 -17.30 1.76 11.51
N ARG A 175 -18.02 1.85 10.38
CA ARG A 175 -18.60 0.68 9.69
C ARG A 175 -17.52 -0.29 9.20
N LEU A 176 -16.49 0.24 8.52
CA LEU A 176 -15.37 -0.57 8.03
C LEU A 176 -14.59 -1.20 9.19
N LYS A 177 -14.32 -0.43 10.25
CA LYS A 177 -13.72 -0.95 11.48
C LYS A 177 -14.51 -2.14 12.01
N HIS A 178 -15.83 -2.00 12.15
CA HIS A 178 -16.70 -3.07 12.66
C HIS A 178 -16.66 -4.31 11.75
N SER A 179 -16.85 -4.14 10.45
CA SER A 179 -16.81 -5.24 9.47
C SER A 179 -15.47 -5.99 9.47
N ILE A 180 -14.35 -5.25 9.58
CA ILE A 180 -13.03 -5.88 9.69
C ILE A 180 -12.94 -6.68 11.00
N TYR A 181 -13.40 -6.13 12.13
CA TYR A 181 -13.41 -6.84 13.43
C TYR A 181 -14.28 -8.09 13.46
N GLU A 182 -15.40 -8.14 12.72
CA GLU A 182 -16.18 -9.37 12.55
C GLU A 182 -15.34 -10.49 11.92
N THR A 183 -14.41 -10.15 11.04
CA THR A 183 -13.54 -11.12 10.38
C THR A 183 -12.27 -11.42 11.17
N VAL A 184 -11.69 -10.41 11.82
CA VAL A 184 -10.43 -10.54 12.59
C VAL A 184 -10.61 -10.99 14.03
N GLY A 185 -11.85 -11.00 14.51
CA GLY A 185 -12.21 -11.17 15.91
C GLY A 185 -11.82 -9.96 16.75
N GLU A 186 -12.56 -9.74 17.83
CA GLU A 186 -12.29 -8.66 18.80
C GLU A 186 -11.40 -9.13 19.97
N SER A 187 -11.28 -10.44 20.17
CA SER A 187 -10.57 -11.09 21.28
C SER A 187 -9.93 -12.40 20.82
N GLY A 188 -8.99 -12.93 21.62
CA GLY A 188 -8.31 -14.20 21.32
C GLY A 188 -7.29 -14.11 20.18
N THR A 189 -6.65 -15.24 19.86
CA THR A 189 -5.71 -15.32 18.72
C THR A 189 -6.47 -15.71 17.46
N PHE A 190 -6.00 -15.27 16.29
CA PHE A 190 -6.64 -15.63 15.01
C PHE A 190 -6.66 -17.14 14.76
N HIS A 191 -5.69 -17.88 15.29
CA HIS A 191 -5.57 -19.32 15.13
C HIS A 191 -6.61 -20.13 15.93
N GLU A 192 -7.24 -19.56 16.96
CA GLU A 192 -8.29 -20.28 17.70
C GLU A 192 -9.58 -20.45 16.87
N ILE A 193 -9.75 -19.64 15.82
CA ILE A 193 -10.96 -19.65 14.98
C ILE A 193 -10.83 -20.64 13.80
N SER A 194 -9.62 -20.92 13.31
CA SER A 194 -9.38 -21.81 12.17
C SER A 194 -8.83 -23.18 12.60
N ARG A 195 -9.59 -24.26 12.35
CA ARG A 195 -9.16 -25.64 12.61
C ARG A 195 -8.11 -26.15 11.61
N GLU A 196 -7.91 -25.43 10.51
CA GLU A 196 -6.95 -25.76 9.44
C GLU A 196 -5.88 -24.66 9.32
N PRO A 197 -4.64 -25.02 8.92
CA PRO A 197 -3.59 -24.04 8.68
C PRO A 197 -3.99 -23.10 7.54
N LEU A 198 -3.90 -21.80 7.79
CA LEU A 198 -4.25 -20.76 6.81
C LEU A 198 -3.33 -20.82 5.60
N ARG A 199 -3.89 -20.59 4.42
CA ARG A 199 -3.13 -20.41 3.18
C ARG A 199 -2.40 -19.07 3.20
N ARG A 200 -1.39 -18.92 2.34
CA ARG A 200 -0.62 -17.69 2.22
C ARG A 200 -1.50 -16.49 1.85
N GLU A 201 -2.45 -16.65 0.92
CA GLU A 201 -3.34 -15.56 0.52
C GLU A 201 -4.27 -15.11 1.67
N GLU A 202 -4.75 -16.06 2.47
CA GLU A 202 -5.59 -15.77 3.65
C GLU A 202 -4.80 -15.02 4.70
N MET A 203 -3.56 -15.45 4.99
CA MET A 203 -2.67 -14.75 5.92
C MET A 203 -2.38 -13.31 5.46
N LEU A 204 -2.12 -13.08 4.18
CA LEU A 204 -1.92 -11.73 3.64
C LEU A 204 -3.19 -10.87 3.79
N THR A 205 -4.35 -11.45 3.52
CA THR A 205 -5.65 -10.77 3.69
C THR A 205 -5.83 -10.30 5.14
N TYR A 206 -5.55 -11.16 6.11
CA TYR A 206 -5.58 -10.82 7.53
C TYR A 206 -4.53 -9.78 7.90
N LEU A 207 -3.34 -9.87 7.33
CA LEU A 207 -2.25 -8.93 7.57
C LEU A 207 -2.62 -7.50 7.16
N TYR A 208 -3.23 -7.31 5.98
CA TYR A 208 -3.74 -6.01 5.53
C TYR A 208 -4.80 -5.45 6.48
N ARG A 209 -5.74 -6.29 6.92
CA ARG A 209 -6.79 -5.90 7.87
C ARG A 209 -6.21 -5.47 9.22
N CYS A 210 -5.25 -6.23 9.76
CA CYS A 210 -4.54 -5.87 10.98
C CYS A 210 -3.82 -4.53 10.84
N ALA A 211 -3.06 -4.35 9.75
CA ALA A 211 -2.34 -3.10 9.50
C ALA A 211 -3.28 -1.90 9.31
N ALA A 212 -4.42 -2.06 8.63
CA ALA A 212 -5.43 -1.02 8.48
C ALA A 212 -6.06 -0.60 9.81
N LEU A 213 -6.39 -1.57 10.68
CA LEU A 213 -6.90 -1.29 12.02
C LEU A 213 -5.85 -0.64 12.93
N ILE A 214 -4.59 -1.10 12.86
CA ILE A 214 -3.46 -0.48 13.56
C ILE A 214 -3.32 0.98 13.13
N TYR A 215 -3.32 1.24 11.82
CA TYR A 215 -3.19 2.59 11.29
C TYR A 215 -4.36 3.48 11.71
N LEU A 216 -5.61 2.97 11.66
CA LEU A 216 -6.79 3.68 12.16
C LEU A 216 -6.66 4.03 13.66
N ASN A 217 -6.30 3.04 14.48
CA ASN A 217 -6.17 3.21 15.93
C ASN A 217 -5.16 4.31 16.27
N ARG A 218 -4.03 4.36 15.57
CA ARG A 218 -2.93 5.26 15.88
C ARG A 218 -3.09 6.63 15.22
N ALA A 219 -3.45 6.66 13.94
CA ALA A 219 -3.50 7.89 13.15
C ALA A 219 -4.80 8.70 13.32
N VAL A 220 -5.92 8.04 13.65
CA VAL A 220 -7.23 8.70 13.77
C VAL A 220 -7.76 8.66 15.19
N LEU A 221 -7.80 7.47 15.80
CA LEU A 221 -8.38 7.30 17.14
C LEU A 221 -7.42 7.72 18.27
N ARG A 222 -6.16 8.03 17.94
CA ARG A 222 -5.08 8.38 18.89
C ARG A 222 -4.99 7.40 20.07
N MET A 223 -5.19 6.11 19.78
CA MET A 223 -5.18 5.05 20.77
C MET A 223 -3.76 4.84 21.33
N PRO A 224 -3.57 4.74 22.66
CA PRO A 224 -2.28 4.43 23.26
C PRO A 224 -1.76 3.07 22.79
N SER A 225 -0.44 2.94 22.64
CA SER A 225 0.20 1.66 22.24
C SER A 225 -0.03 0.55 23.27
N THR A 226 -0.33 0.90 24.53
CA THR A 226 -0.63 -0.03 25.63
C THR A 226 -2.07 -0.53 25.63
N ALA A 227 -2.96 0.05 24.83
CA ALA A 227 -4.36 -0.37 24.77
C ALA A 227 -4.46 -1.84 24.33
N PHE A 228 -5.29 -2.62 25.03
CA PHE A 228 -5.40 -4.06 24.80
C PHE A 228 -5.73 -4.42 23.35
N GLN A 229 -6.74 -3.74 22.77
CA GLN A 229 -7.18 -3.98 21.39
C GLN A 229 -6.04 -3.73 20.38
N HIS A 230 -5.25 -2.67 20.60
CA HIS A 230 -4.11 -2.35 19.75
C HIS A 230 -2.98 -3.37 19.89
N ARG A 231 -2.53 -3.66 21.11
CA ARG A 231 -1.47 -4.66 21.37
C ARG A 231 -1.81 -6.02 20.81
N ARG A 232 -3.07 -6.42 20.89
CA ARG A 232 -3.56 -7.65 20.27
C ARG A 232 -3.32 -7.63 18.77
N LEU A 233 -3.77 -6.60 18.05
CA LEU A 233 -3.57 -6.50 16.59
C LEU A 233 -2.09 -6.56 16.20
N VAL A 234 -1.22 -5.88 16.95
CA VAL A 234 0.23 -5.90 16.72
C VAL A 234 0.79 -7.30 16.91
N ARG A 235 0.47 -7.97 18.03
CA ARG A 235 0.89 -9.35 18.31
C ARG A 235 0.44 -10.31 17.21
N GLU A 236 -0.83 -10.24 16.80
CA GLU A 236 -1.37 -11.10 15.75
C GLU A 236 -0.73 -10.81 14.39
N GLY A 237 -0.47 -9.54 14.07
CA GLY A 237 0.27 -9.13 12.88
C GLY A 237 1.67 -9.73 12.84
N ILE A 238 2.41 -9.68 13.95
CA ILE A 238 3.75 -10.27 14.06
C ILE A 238 3.69 -11.80 13.90
N LEU A 239 2.71 -12.46 14.52
CA LEU A 239 2.50 -13.90 14.37
C LEU A 239 2.20 -14.30 12.91
N LEU A 240 1.36 -13.53 12.22
CA LEU A 240 1.08 -13.73 10.79
C LEU A 240 2.34 -13.55 9.94
N LEU A 241 3.14 -12.51 10.18
CA LEU A 241 4.41 -12.28 9.48
C LEU A 241 5.39 -13.43 9.71
N LYS A 242 5.48 -13.94 10.94
CA LYS A 242 6.32 -15.09 11.28
C LYS A 242 5.88 -16.36 10.54
N ASN A 243 4.58 -16.62 10.50
CA ASN A 243 4.02 -17.77 9.78
C ASN A 243 4.19 -17.66 8.26
N LEU A 244 4.16 -16.43 7.71
CA LEU A 244 4.47 -16.17 6.30
C LEU A 244 5.95 -16.42 5.96
N GLY A 245 6.85 -16.35 6.94
CA GLY A 245 8.31 -16.48 6.82
C GLY A 245 8.99 -15.26 6.17
N PHE A 246 8.42 -14.75 5.09
CA PHE A 246 8.81 -13.51 4.42
C PHE A 246 7.58 -12.79 3.85
N CYS A 247 7.64 -11.46 3.71
CA CYS A 247 6.51 -10.64 3.32
C CYS A 247 6.91 -9.55 2.32
N GLU A 248 6.62 -9.74 1.04
CA GLU A 248 6.95 -8.75 -0.02
C GLU A 248 5.99 -7.55 -0.04
N THR A 249 4.87 -7.60 0.69
CA THR A 249 3.91 -6.48 0.77
C THR A 249 4.39 -5.44 1.78
N ALA A 250 5.01 -4.37 1.27
CA ALA A 250 5.66 -3.36 2.08
C ALA A 250 4.74 -2.63 3.06
N TRP A 251 3.53 -2.24 2.63
CA TRP A 251 2.62 -1.47 3.46
C TRP A 251 2.25 -2.17 4.78
N PRO A 252 1.66 -3.38 4.78
CA PRO A 252 1.30 -4.04 6.03
C PRO A 252 2.52 -4.44 6.87
N LEU A 253 3.62 -4.84 6.22
CA LEU A 253 4.89 -5.13 6.89
C LEU A 253 5.38 -3.90 7.65
N PHE A 254 5.44 -2.74 7.00
CA PHE A 254 5.88 -1.49 7.60
C PHE A 254 5.01 -1.09 8.79
N LEU A 255 3.68 -1.03 8.62
CA LEU A 255 2.76 -0.59 9.69
C LEU A 255 2.85 -1.46 10.94
N ILE A 256 2.93 -2.79 10.77
CA ILE A 256 3.04 -3.73 11.90
C ILE A 256 4.42 -3.64 12.53
N ALA A 257 5.48 -3.58 11.73
CA ALA A 257 6.86 -3.48 12.19
C ALA A 257 7.10 -2.22 13.04
N CYS A 258 6.54 -1.07 12.65
CA CYS A 258 6.66 0.19 13.38
C CYS A 258 6.11 0.12 14.81
N GLU A 259 5.16 -0.78 15.07
CA GLU A 259 4.50 -0.93 16.37
C GLU A 259 5.14 -2.01 17.26
N ALA A 260 6.24 -2.63 16.83
CA ALA A 260 7.01 -3.55 17.67
C ALA A 260 7.66 -2.79 18.85
N GLY A 261 7.05 -2.90 20.02
CA GLY A 261 7.43 -2.13 21.22
C GLY A 261 8.39 -2.86 22.16
N GLU A 262 8.42 -4.19 22.12
CA GLU A 262 9.26 -5.02 22.98
C GLU A 262 10.47 -5.56 22.20
N ASP A 263 11.61 -5.78 22.86
CA ASP A 263 12.84 -6.27 22.22
C ASP A 263 12.62 -7.60 21.48
N ASP A 264 11.85 -8.52 22.06
CA ASP A 264 11.48 -9.79 21.43
C ASP A 264 10.65 -9.60 20.15
N GLN A 265 9.81 -8.57 20.10
CA GLN A 265 9.02 -8.23 18.91
C GLN A 265 9.91 -7.61 17.84
N ARG A 266 10.80 -6.70 18.23
CA ARG A 266 11.76 -6.06 17.32
C ARG A 266 12.69 -7.08 16.70
N LEU A 267 13.21 -8.03 17.49
CA LEU A 267 14.05 -9.13 17.00
C LEU A 267 13.31 -9.97 15.94
N GLN A 268 12.07 -10.38 16.21
CA GLN A 268 11.25 -11.13 15.24
C GLN A 268 11.03 -10.34 13.94
N ILE A 269 10.73 -9.05 14.04
CA ILE A 269 10.56 -8.19 12.86
C ILE A 269 11.85 -8.04 12.07
N SER A 270 12.99 -7.84 12.73
CA SER A 270 14.31 -7.75 12.09
C SER A 270 14.68 -9.04 11.35
N GLU A 271 14.37 -10.21 11.92
CA GLU A 271 14.54 -11.50 11.24
C GLU A 271 13.68 -11.59 9.96
N ILE A 272 12.41 -11.19 10.04
CA ILE A 272 11.47 -11.22 8.91
C ILE A 272 11.89 -10.24 7.81
N LEU A 273 12.36 -9.03 8.17
CA LEU A 273 12.88 -8.04 7.21
C LEU A 273 14.15 -8.56 6.51
N SER A 274 15.04 -9.21 7.27
CA SER A 274 16.25 -9.83 6.73
C SER A 274 15.92 -10.97 5.76
N GLU A 275 14.98 -11.84 6.13
CA GLU A 275 14.52 -12.94 5.29
C GLU A 275 13.83 -12.41 4.03
N THR A 276 12.95 -11.42 4.17
CA THR A 276 12.28 -10.77 3.05
C THR A 276 13.28 -10.16 2.08
N THR A 277 14.27 -9.42 2.59
CA THR A 277 15.36 -8.86 1.78
C THR A 277 16.10 -9.96 1.03
N ARG A 278 16.39 -11.10 1.68
CA ARG A 278 17.08 -12.24 1.07
C ARG A 278 16.27 -12.87 -0.08
N GLN A 279 14.96 -13.03 0.11
CA GLN A 279 14.07 -13.59 -0.91
C GLN A 279 13.81 -12.62 -2.07
N SER A 280 13.79 -11.31 -1.80
CA SER A 280 13.46 -10.28 -2.78
C SER A 280 14.66 -9.71 -3.55
N ARG A 281 15.91 -10.15 -3.28
CA ARG A 281 17.17 -9.58 -3.82
C ARG A 281 17.19 -9.37 -5.35
N HIS A 282 16.45 -10.18 -6.10
CA HIS A 282 16.39 -10.10 -7.57
C HIS A 282 15.12 -9.44 -8.10
N ARG A 283 14.16 -9.14 -7.23
CA ARG A 283 12.82 -8.65 -7.60
C ARG A 283 12.60 -7.21 -7.20
N SER A 284 13.10 -6.78 -6.03
CA SER A 284 12.95 -5.39 -5.61
C SER A 284 13.94 -4.97 -4.52
N ASN A 285 14.33 -3.70 -4.55
CA ASN A 285 15.27 -3.07 -3.62
C ASN A 285 14.59 -2.15 -2.59
N HIS A 286 13.26 -2.20 -2.46
CA HIS A 286 12.54 -1.31 -1.54
C HIS A 286 12.59 -1.76 -0.07
N ILE A 287 12.71 -3.06 0.22
CA ILE A 287 12.69 -3.60 1.59
C ILE A 287 13.81 -3.03 2.49
N PRO A 288 15.06 -2.86 2.04
CA PRO A 288 16.08 -2.17 2.83
C PRO A 288 15.68 -0.75 3.26
N LEU A 289 14.99 0.00 2.39
CA LEU A 289 14.45 1.31 2.74
C LEU A 289 13.35 1.18 3.81
N ILE A 290 12.43 0.22 3.66
CA ILE A 290 11.40 -0.08 4.67
C ILE A 290 12.05 -0.37 6.04
N GLN A 291 13.05 -1.25 6.08
CA GLN A 291 13.78 -1.58 7.30
C GLN A 291 14.39 -0.35 7.95
N SER A 292 15.09 0.48 7.18
CA SER A 292 15.71 1.71 7.72
C SER A 292 14.69 2.68 8.31
N MET A 293 13.49 2.78 7.72
CA MET A 293 12.42 3.62 8.24
C MET A 293 11.80 3.03 9.51
N VAL A 294 11.63 1.70 9.59
CA VAL A 294 11.15 1.02 10.81
C VAL A 294 12.11 1.28 11.97
N GLU A 295 13.41 1.07 11.76
CA GLU A 295 14.44 1.30 12.78
C GLU A 295 14.49 2.77 13.21
N ALA A 296 14.34 3.72 12.27
CA ALA A 296 14.23 5.13 12.59
C ALA A 296 13.00 5.45 13.46
N ILE A 297 11.85 4.81 13.20
CA ILE A 297 10.64 4.98 14.01
C ILE A 297 10.83 4.41 15.42
N TRP A 298 11.46 3.24 15.57
CA TRP A 298 11.80 2.69 16.88
C TRP A 298 12.69 3.66 17.67
N ASN A 299 13.71 4.22 17.04
CA ASN A 299 14.58 5.23 17.67
C ASN A 299 13.79 6.48 18.10
N GLN A 300 12.88 6.99 17.27
CA GLN A 300 12.03 8.13 17.63
C GLN A 300 11.12 7.81 18.81
N ASN A 301 10.52 6.61 18.84
CA ASN A 301 9.65 6.16 19.92
C ASN A 301 10.42 6.02 21.24
N ASP A 302 11.65 5.50 21.20
CA ASP A 302 12.50 5.32 22.39
C ASP A 302 12.95 6.68 22.98
N LEU A 303 13.06 7.71 22.14
CA LEU A 303 13.35 9.09 22.56
C LEU A 303 12.11 9.86 23.03
N ASN A 304 10.91 9.46 22.62
CA ASN A 304 9.64 10.15 22.91
C ASN A 304 9.04 9.71 24.26
N LEU A 305 9.82 9.81 25.35
CA LEU A 305 9.46 9.34 26.70
C LEU A 305 8.18 10.00 27.23
N ASP A 306 7.95 11.26 26.89
CA ASP A 306 6.80 12.06 27.35
C ASP A 306 5.58 11.99 26.41
N SER A 307 5.65 11.19 25.33
CA SER A 307 4.59 11.07 24.32
C SER A 307 4.13 12.40 23.70
N GLU A 308 5.03 13.38 23.62
CA GLU A 308 4.75 14.72 23.08
C GLU A 308 4.54 14.70 21.57
N ILE A 309 5.21 13.78 20.87
CA ILE A 309 5.10 13.64 19.42
C ILE A 309 4.02 12.62 19.08
N ASP A 310 3.03 13.05 18.31
CA ASP A 310 1.97 12.16 17.83
C ASP A 310 2.48 11.16 16.77
N TYR A 311 1.76 10.04 16.62
CA TYR A 311 2.15 8.95 15.72
C TYR A 311 2.26 9.40 14.25
N VAL A 312 1.34 10.24 13.78
CA VAL A 312 1.32 10.69 12.38
C VAL A 312 2.51 11.59 12.11
N ARG A 313 2.87 12.46 13.04
CA ARG A 313 4.06 13.31 12.99
C ARG A 313 5.34 12.49 12.97
N THR A 314 5.39 11.41 13.76
CA THR A 314 6.54 10.48 13.75
C THR A 314 6.71 9.82 12.37
N LEU A 315 5.62 9.28 11.80
CA LEU A 315 5.63 8.71 10.45
C LEU A 315 6.06 9.75 9.41
N TYR A 316 5.47 10.95 9.48
CA TYR A 316 5.78 12.05 8.58
C TYR A 316 7.28 12.40 8.63
N THR A 317 7.84 12.59 9.82
CA THR A 317 9.25 12.94 10.00
C THR A 317 10.15 11.87 9.39
N VAL A 318 9.90 10.59 9.65
CA VAL A 318 10.75 9.51 9.13
C VAL A 318 10.59 9.35 7.62
N VAL A 319 9.35 9.22 7.12
CA VAL A 319 9.10 9.01 5.68
C VAL A 319 9.60 10.19 4.85
N SER A 320 9.48 11.42 5.35
CA SER A 320 9.97 12.63 4.67
C SER A 320 11.50 12.71 4.55
N THR A 321 12.24 11.95 5.36
CA THR A 321 13.71 11.90 5.31
C THR A 321 14.25 10.82 4.36
N ALA A 322 13.37 9.99 3.79
CA ALA A 322 13.77 9.02 2.78
C ALA A 322 14.39 9.71 1.55
N PRO A 323 15.37 9.07 0.87
CA PRO A 323 16.07 9.68 -0.28
C PRO A 323 15.15 9.96 -1.48
N SER A 324 14.01 9.29 -1.54
CA SER A 324 12.98 9.40 -2.57
C SER A 324 11.61 9.07 -1.97
N LEU A 325 10.53 9.42 -2.67
CA LEU A 325 9.18 9.04 -2.27
C LEU A 325 9.10 7.50 -2.13
N PRO A 326 8.89 6.98 -0.90
CA PRO A 326 8.87 5.55 -0.69
C PRO A 326 7.67 4.92 -1.38
N LEU A 327 7.84 3.67 -1.82
CA LEU A 327 6.75 2.86 -2.33
C LEU A 327 6.36 1.83 -1.28
N PHE A 328 5.09 1.85 -0.88
CA PHE A 328 4.51 0.85 0.01
C PHE A 328 3.55 -0.13 -0.69
N ALA A 329 3.18 0.18 -1.93
CA ALA A 329 2.30 -0.66 -2.76
C ALA A 329 3.06 -1.85 -3.35
#